data_AF-A0A1H8RCE2-F1
#
_entry.id   AF-A0A1H8RCE2-F1
#
_cell.length_a   1.000
_cell.length_b   1.000
_cell.length_c   1.000
_cell.angle_alpha   90.00
_cell.angle_beta   90.00
_cell.angle_gamma   90.00
#
_symmetry.space_group_name_H-M   'P 1'
#
loop_
_entity.id
_entity.type
_entity.pdbx_description
1 polymer ?
#
loop_
_entity_poly.entity_id
_entity_poly.type
_entity_poly.pdbx_seq_one_letter_code
_entity_poly.pdbx_strand_id
1 'polypeptide(L)' 'MVPAFSVMTERFASAAVLMSRVLGMPDYGFAKIGHPVSSATDAGLEAMARLAIEQGRSMLVRS' A
#
# COMPACT_ATOMS: atom_id res chain seq x y z
N MET A 1 -10.22 -15.56 -8.60
CA MET A 1 -9.06 -14.94 -7.92
C MET A 1 -9.61 -14.04 -6.82
N VAL A 2 -9.09 -14.14 -5.60
CA VAL A 2 -9.48 -13.26 -4.49
C VAL A 2 -8.70 -11.94 -4.67
N PRO A 3 -9.34 -10.76 -4.74
CA PRO A 3 -8.64 -9.49 -4.81
C PRO A 3 -7.77 -9.28 -3.57
N ALA A 4 -6.55 -8.81 -3.75
CA ALA A 4 -5.61 -8.53 -2.69
C ALA A 4 -4.74 -7.32 -3.06
N PHE A 5 -4.27 -6.60 -2.04
CA PHE A 5 -3.28 -5.53 -2.18
C PHE A 5 -2.32 -5.56 -0.99
N SER A 6 -1.15 -4.96 -1.13
CA SER A 6 -0.18 -4.80 -0.03
C SER A 6 -0.16 -3.37 0.51
N VAL A 7 0.38 -3.15 1.71
CA VAL A 7 0.67 -1.80 2.22
C VAL A 7 2.17 -1.56 2.12
N MET A 8 2.56 -0.48 1.46
CA MET A 8 3.95 -0.14 1.18
C MET A 8 4.27 1.26 1.68
N THR A 9 5.45 1.45 2.26
CA THR A 9 5.90 2.80 2.61
C THR A 9 6.49 3.49 1.38
N GLU A 10 6.28 4.80 1.23
CA GLU A 10 6.70 5.58 0.05
C GLU A 10 8.15 5.31 -0.39
N ARG A 11 9.07 5.16 0.56
CA ARG A 11 10.51 4.89 0.32
C ARG A 11 10.79 3.62 -0.50
N PHE A 12 9.87 2.65 -0.48
CA PHE A 12 10.03 1.36 -1.15
C PHE A 12 9.08 1.18 -2.34
N ALA A 13 8.23 2.17 -2.64
CA ALA A 13 7.22 2.04 -3.69
C ALA A 13 7.84 1.74 -5.07
N SER A 14 8.95 2.40 -5.43
CA SER A 14 9.64 2.15 -6.71
C SER A 14 10.23 0.75 -6.80
N ALA A 15 10.83 0.25 -5.71
CA ALA A 15 11.34 -1.11 -5.62
C ALA A 15 10.21 -2.14 -5.72
N ALA A 16 9.06 -1.88 -5.07
CA ALA A 16 7.89 -2.74 -5.14
C ALA A 16 7.34 -2.87 -6.57
N VAL A 17 7.28 -1.77 -7.33
CA VAL A 17 6.90 -1.80 -8.76
C VAL A 17 7.87 -2.62 -9.59
N LEU A 18 9.18 -2.51 -9.34
CA LEU A 18 10.17 -3.31 -10.04
C LEU A 18 10.01 -4.80 -9.72
N MET A 19 9.84 -5.15 -8.45
CA MET A 19 9.69 -6.54 -8.02
C MET A 19 8.37 -7.16 -8.52
N SER A 20 7.28 -6.40 -8.54
CA SER A 20 6.00 -6.90 -9.07
C SER A 20 6.14 -7.35 -10.52
N ARG A 21 6.90 -6.61 -11.34
CA ARG A 21 7.21 -6.98 -12.73
C ARG A 21 8.13 -8.21 -12.81
N VAL A 22 9.22 -8.24 -12.05
CA VAL A 22 10.18 -9.36 -12.05
C VAL A 22 9.52 -10.66 -11.62
N LEU A 23 8.58 -10.60 -10.67
CA LEU A 23 7.86 -11.76 -10.13
C LEU A 23 6.63 -12.15 -10.97
N GLY A 24 6.38 -11.50 -12.11
CA GLY A 24 5.27 -11.84 -13.01
C GLY A 24 3.89 -11.34 -12.55
N MET A 25 3.83 -10.36 -11.67
CA MET A 25 2.59 -9.73 -11.17
C MET A 25 2.60 -8.20 -11.36
N PRO A 26 2.72 -7.68 -12.61
CA PRO A 26 2.89 -6.24 -12.86
C PRO A 26 1.75 -5.36 -12.32
N ASP A 27 0.55 -5.91 -12.22
CA ASP A 27 -0.66 -5.22 -11.73
C ASP A 27 -0.95 -5.48 -10.24
N TYR A 28 -0.01 -6.08 -9.49
CA TYR A 28 -0.21 -6.29 -8.05
C TYR A 28 -0.23 -4.96 -7.30
N GLY A 29 -1.42 -4.59 -6.84
CA GLY A 29 -1.67 -3.31 -6.21
C GLY A 29 -1.08 -3.19 -4.81
N PHE A 30 -0.70 -1.97 -4.44
CA PHE A 30 -0.35 -1.65 -3.07
C PHE A 30 -0.76 -0.21 -2.72
N ALA A 31 -1.24 -0.03 -1.50
CA ALA A 31 -1.43 1.30 -0.93
C ALA A 31 -0.09 1.88 -0.50
N LYS A 32 0.09 3.18 -0.71
CA LYS A 32 1.29 3.91 -0.28
C LYS A 32 0.99 4.75 0.95
N ILE A 33 1.80 4.59 1.99
CA ILE A 33 1.74 5.39 3.22
C ILE A 33 3.11 5.97 3.55
N GLY A 34 3.14 6.96 4.44
CA GLY A 34 4.38 7.37 5.09
C GLY A 34 5.04 6.21 5.82
N HIS A 35 6.34 6.32 6.11
CA HIS A 35 7.04 5.29 6.86
C HIS A 35 6.73 5.44 8.36
N PRO A 36 6.05 4.48 9.01
CA PRO A 36 5.83 4.55 10.45
C PRO A 36 7.18 4.43 11.14
N VAL A 37 7.58 5.50 11.79
CA VAL A 37 8.79 5.57 12.62
C VAL A 37 8.40 5.58 14.09
N SER A 38 9.36 5.31 14.98
CA SER A 38 9.10 5.24 16.43
C SER A 38 8.53 6.53 17.04
N SER A 39 8.67 7.68 16.36
CA SER A 39 8.11 8.97 16.76
C SER A 39 6.71 9.26 16.21
N ALA A 40 6.08 8.31 15.49
CA ALA A 40 4.73 8.48 15.00
C ALA A 40 3.74 8.60 16.16
N THR A 41 2.85 9.58 16.10
CA THR A 41 1.74 9.72 17.04
C THR A 41 0.60 8.80 16.66
N ASP A 42 -0.27 8.47 17.60
CA ASP A 42 -1.49 7.69 17.33
C ASP A 42 -2.33 8.32 16.21
N ALA A 43 -2.47 9.64 16.21
CA ALA A 43 -3.16 10.37 15.14
C ALA A 43 -2.47 10.21 13.78
N GLY A 44 -1.14 10.19 13.75
CA GLY A 44 -0.37 9.93 12.52
C GLY A 44 -0.55 8.50 12.02
N LEU A 45 -0.57 7.52 12.93
CA LEU A 45 -0.84 6.12 12.62
C LEU A 45 -2.27 5.93 12.10
N GLU A 46 -3.25 6.58 12.71
CA GLU A 46 -4.64 6.56 12.26
C GLU A 46 -4.77 7.14 10.84
N ALA A 47 -4.13 8.28 10.57
CA ALA A 47 -4.13 8.89 9.24
C ALA A 47 -3.52 7.95 8.18
N MET A 48 -2.41 7.29 8.49
CA MET A 48 -1.79 6.30 7.60
C MET A 48 -2.71 5.09 7.36
N ALA A 49 -3.35 4.56 8.41
CA ALA A 49 -4.28 3.45 8.30
C ALA A 49 -5.50 3.81 7.43
N ARG A 50 -6.07 5.00 7.64
CA ARG A 50 -7.21 5.51 6.85
C ARG A 50 -6.83 5.65 5.37
N LEU A 51 -5.66 6.22 5.09
CA LEU A 51 -5.14 6.36 3.73
C LEU A 51 -4.91 5.00 3.04
N ALA A 52 -4.43 4.00 3.78
CA ALA A 52 -4.25 2.65 3.23
C ALA A 52 -5.59 1.99 2.86
N ILE A 53 -6.61 2.12 3.71
CA ILE A 53 -7.96 1.59 3.46
C ILE A 53 -8.60 2.26 2.25
N GLU A 54 -8.50 3.59 2.14
CA GLU A 54 -9.09 4.35 1.04
C GLU A 54 -8.51 3.91 -0.32
N GLN A 55 -7.18 3.82 -0.42
CA GLN A 55 -6.52 3.31 -1.62
C GLN A 55 -6.88 1.86 -1.90
N GLY A 56 -6.78 0.98 -0.89
CA GLY A 56 -7.03 -0.45 -1.02
C GLY A 56 -8.45 -0.77 -1.43
N ARG A 57 -9.45 0.02 -0.99
CA ARG A 57 -10.85 -0.17 -1.36
C ARG A 57 -11.02 -0.20 -2.88
N SER A 58 -10.43 0.76 -3.59
CA SER A 58 -10.49 0.80 -5.07
C SER A 58 -9.86 -0.41 -5.77
N MET A 59 -8.95 -1.11 -5.10
CA MET A 59 -8.25 -2.30 -5.62
C MET A 59 -9.03 -3.58 -5.32
N LEU A 60 -9.83 -3.58 -4.24
CA LEU A 60 -10.54 -4.76 -3.74
C LEU A 60 -11.96 -4.87 -4.26
N VAL A 61 -12.69 -3.76 -4.37
CA VAL A 61 -14.08 -3.76 -4.85
C VAL A 61 -14.16 -3.16 -6.25
N ARG A 62 -14.72 -3.92 -7.20
CA ARG A 62 -15.14 -3.37 -8.50
C ARG A 62 -16.38 -2.51 -8.25
N SER A 63 -16.36 -1.28 -8.75
CA SER A 63 -17.55 -0.42 -8.84
C SER A 63 -18.60 -1.01 -9.76
#